data_AF-A0A7J7JEI5-F1
#
_entry.id   AF-A0A7J7JEI5-F1
#
_cell.length_a   1.000
_cell.length_b   1.000
_cell.length_c   1.000
_cell.angle_alpha   90.00
_cell.angle_beta   90.00
_cell.angle_gamma   90.00
#
_symmetry.space_group_name_H-M   'P 1'
#
loop_
_entity.id
_entity.type
_entity.pdbx_description
1 polymer ?
#
loop_
_entity_poly.entity_id
_entity_poly.type
_entity_poly.pdbx_seq_one_letter_code
_entity_poly.pdbx_strand_id
1 'polypeptide(L)'
;MVTLMGDNICEADINVRVPSVKGHHSSGLMRTTIQPDNCWKLQQLQDAGNYLSQALTQVNKRLDMGAFASGQQCILLLNNLISALSNGRGCMVIPKRKTIDDLRRSINVKALNPPLAPEVAVSFYVHATKLVFALYHVSTPSHKHRLEITDRFQAEVSVPWFSDVIVMFTAALQQCQQLKDKVSVFAQYRDAPPDTLVPRTDKQQAKGTNTKQEVIIV
;
A
#
# COMPACT_ATOMS: atom_id res chain seq x y z
N MET A 1 1.69 19.19 -13.96
CA MET A 1 2.65 18.10 -14.29
C MET A 1 3.32 17.67 -12.99
N VAL A 2 3.66 16.38 -12.83
CA VAL A 2 4.31 15.86 -11.60
C VAL A 2 5.42 14.89 -12.00
N THR A 3 6.62 15.05 -11.43
CA THR A 3 7.79 14.19 -11.63
C THR A 3 8.05 13.41 -10.34
N LEU A 4 7.85 12.09 -10.40
CA LEU A 4 8.05 11.16 -9.30
C LEU A 4 9.32 10.33 -9.51
N MET A 5 10.27 10.40 -8.57
CA MET A 5 11.49 9.59 -8.53
C MET A 5 11.55 8.80 -7.24
N GLY A 6 11.31 7.49 -7.32
CA GLY A 6 11.25 6.63 -6.14
C GLY A 6 10.17 7.09 -5.16
N ASP A 7 10.57 7.44 -3.93
CA ASP A 7 9.70 7.98 -2.89
C ASP A 7 9.61 9.51 -2.86
N ASN A 8 10.17 10.21 -3.85
CA ASN A 8 10.23 11.67 -3.89
C ASN A 8 9.47 12.24 -5.09
N ILE A 9 8.60 13.20 -4.86
CA ILE A 9 8.08 14.07 -5.91
C ILE A 9 9.06 15.23 -6.04
N CYS A 10 9.85 15.25 -7.10
CA CYS A 10 10.93 16.23 -7.27
C CYS A 10 10.44 17.51 -7.93
N GLU A 11 9.44 17.40 -8.79
CA GLU A 11 8.85 18.55 -9.47
C GLU A 11 7.34 18.37 -9.51
N ALA A 12 6.61 19.45 -9.25
CA ALA A 12 5.19 19.50 -9.51
C ALA A 12 4.79 20.94 -9.84
N ASP A 13 4.01 21.11 -10.89
CA ASP A 13 3.37 22.39 -11.21
C ASP A 13 1.90 22.32 -10.84
N ILE A 14 1.51 23.13 -9.85
CA ILE A 14 0.21 23.09 -9.18
C ILE A 14 -0.48 24.42 -9.40
N ASN A 15 -1.64 24.37 -10.06
CA ASN A 15 -2.50 25.52 -10.30
C ASN A 15 -3.77 25.37 -9.46
N VAL A 16 -3.98 26.28 -8.53
CA VAL A 16 -5.06 26.26 -7.55
C VAL A 16 -5.98 27.46 -7.74
N ARG A 17 -7.29 27.22 -7.81
CA ARG A 17 -8.25 28.31 -7.68
C ARG A 17 -8.51 28.59 -6.20
N VAL A 18 -8.20 29.80 -5.76
CA VAL A 18 -8.47 30.27 -4.39
C VAL A 18 -9.91 30.78 -4.33
N PRO A 19 -10.72 30.37 -3.31
CA PRO A 19 -12.06 30.89 -3.12
C PRO A 19 -12.02 32.40 -2.90
N SER A 20 -12.99 33.11 -3.47
CA SER A 20 -13.14 34.54 -3.20
C SER A 20 -13.51 34.72 -1.72
N VAL A 21 -12.70 35.44 -0.97
CA VAL A 21 -13.07 35.89 0.38
C VAL A 21 -14.18 36.95 0.24
N LYS A 22 -15.23 36.85 1.06
CA LYS A 22 -16.34 37.81 1.05
C LYS A 22 -15.80 39.24 1.18
N GLY A 23 -15.99 40.07 0.15
CA GLY A 23 -15.54 41.47 0.11
C GLY A 23 -14.44 41.78 -0.89
N HIS A 24 -13.83 40.79 -1.57
CA HIS A 24 -12.93 41.01 -2.70
C HIS A 24 -13.40 40.22 -3.92
N HIS A 25 -13.75 40.92 -4.99
CA HIS A 25 -14.19 40.35 -6.25
C HIS A 25 -13.00 39.88 -7.10
N SER A 26 -12.35 38.80 -6.70
CA SER A 26 -11.65 37.92 -7.66
C SER A 26 -11.29 36.60 -6.99
N SER A 27 -11.85 35.51 -7.51
CA SER A 27 -11.27 34.19 -7.33
C SER A 27 -9.94 34.18 -8.09
N GLY A 28 -8.84 34.25 -7.35
CA GLY A 28 -7.49 34.25 -7.92
C GLY A 28 -7.04 32.84 -8.28
N LEU A 29 -6.40 32.69 -9.44
CA LEU A 29 -5.60 31.49 -9.72
C LEU A 29 -4.23 31.68 -9.07
N MET A 30 -3.86 30.78 -8.18
CA MET A 30 -2.54 30.72 -7.56
C MET A 30 -1.75 29.59 -8.20
N ARG A 31 -0.50 29.86 -8.56
CA ARG A 31 0.44 28.84 -9.03
C ARG A 31 1.49 28.60 -7.94
N THR A 32 1.74 27.35 -7.64
CA THR A 32 2.83 26.94 -6.74
C THR A 32 3.54 25.72 -7.32
N THR A 33 4.79 25.52 -6.92
CA THR A 33 5.63 24.46 -7.44
C THR A 33 6.37 23.71 -6.34
N ILE A 34 6.64 22.43 -6.59
CA ILE A 34 7.68 21.68 -5.87
C ILE A 34 8.96 21.82 -6.66
N GLN A 35 10.05 22.22 -6.00
CA GLN A 35 11.36 22.41 -6.61
C GLN A 35 12.26 21.19 -6.39
N PRO A 36 13.19 20.88 -7.31
CA PRO A 36 14.06 19.70 -7.21
C PRO A 36 14.94 19.64 -5.96
N ASP A 37 15.31 20.80 -5.42
CA ASP A 37 16.12 20.92 -4.20
C ASP A 37 15.33 20.57 -2.92
N ASN A 38 14.00 20.72 -2.95
CA ASN A 38 13.10 20.46 -1.83
C ASN A 38 11.97 19.51 -2.25
N CYS A 39 12.36 18.29 -2.63
CA CYS A 39 11.42 17.25 -3.03
C CYS A 39 10.39 16.93 -1.94
N TRP A 40 9.16 16.64 -2.36
CA TRP A 40 8.11 16.17 -1.46
C TRP A 40 8.24 14.66 -1.24
N LYS A 41 8.58 14.28 -0.01
CA LYS A 41 8.77 12.86 0.33
C LYS A 41 7.45 12.15 0.61
N LEU A 42 7.25 11.00 -0.03
CA LEU A 42 6.11 10.11 0.14
C LEU A 42 6.44 9.03 1.17
N GLN A 43 6.15 9.32 2.44
CA GLN A 43 6.44 8.42 3.57
C GLN A 43 5.89 7.00 3.37
N GLN A 44 4.75 6.84 2.68
CA GLN A 44 4.16 5.53 2.37
C GLN A 44 5.10 4.63 1.55
N LEU A 45 5.82 5.19 0.58
CA LEU A 45 6.75 4.45 -0.27
C LEU A 45 8.04 4.12 0.50
N GLN A 46 8.51 5.06 1.31
CA GLN A 46 9.65 4.81 2.20
C GLN A 46 9.33 3.69 3.21
N ASP A 47 8.19 3.76 3.88
CA ASP A 47 7.74 2.77 4.86
C ASP A 47 7.59 1.38 4.19
N ALA A 48 7.00 1.32 2.99
CA ALA A 48 6.90 0.09 2.22
C ALA A 48 8.27 -0.52 1.89
N GLY A 49 9.23 0.31 1.46
CA GLY A 49 10.62 -0.10 1.21
C GLY A 49 11.33 -0.59 2.48
N ASN A 50 11.08 0.04 3.63
CA ASN A 50 11.63 -0.39 4.91
C ASN A 50 11.12 -1.77 5.32
N TYR A 51 9.81 -2.02 5.19
CA TYR A 51 9.24 -3.35 5.46
C TYR A 51 9.79 -4.43 4.51
N LEU A 52 9.96 -4.10 3.24
CA LEU A 52 10.57 -5.01 2.27
C LEU A 52 12.02 -5.34 2.64
N SER A 53 12.80 -4.32 3.01
CA SER A 53 14.20 -4.48 3.45
C SER A 53 14.30 -5.34 4.72
N GLN A 54 13.37 -5.16 5.65
CA GLN A 54 13.26 -5.99 6.85
C GLN A 54 12.95 -7.46 6.51
N ALA A 55 12.02 -7.72 5.58
CA ALA A 55 11.70 -9.07 5.13
C ALA A 55 12.91 -9.73 4.44
N LEU A 56 13.57 -9.01 3.54
CA LEU A 56 14.75 -9.49 2.82
C LEU A 56 15.91 -9.83 3.77
N THR A 57 16.15 -8.98 4.77
CA THR A 57 17.18 -9.21 5.80
C THR A 57 16.91 -10.50 6.57
N GLN A 58 15.64 -10.79 6.90
CA GLN A 58 15.26 -12.02 7.59
C GLN A 58 15.46 -13.26 6.73
N VAL A 59 15.12 -13.19 5.44
CA VAL A 59 15.34 -14.28 4.49
C VAL A 59 16.83 -14.56 4.32
N ASN A 60 17.64 -13.53 4.04
CA ASN A 60 19.08 -13.68 3.82
C ASN A 60 19.77 -14.25 5.06
N LYS A 61 19.49 -13.69 6.23
CA LYS A 61 20.01 -14.23 7.50
C LYS A 61 19.63 -15.70 7.69
N ARG A 62 18.44 -16.10 7.26
CA ARG A 62 18.00 -17.50 7.37
C ARG A 62 18.73 -18.43 6.41
N LEU A 63 18.99 -17.98 5.18
CA LEU A 63 19.69 -18.78 4.17
C LEU A 63 21.10 -19.19 4.65
N ASP A 64 21.76 -18.33 5.42
CA ASP A 64 23.08 -18.60 6.01
C ASP A 64 23.04 -19.59 7.18
N MET A 65 21.87 -19.83 7.80
CA MET A 65 21.72 -20.68 8.99
C MET A 65 21.47 -22.17 8.68
N GLY A 66 21.52 -22.58 7.41
CA GLY A 66 21.30 -23.97 7.00
C GLY A 66 19.87 -24.49 7.23
N ALA A 67 19.75 -25.80 7.49
CA ALA A 67 18.44 -26.47 7.63
C ALA A 67 17.66 -26.01 8.86
N PHE A 68 16.32 -26.02 8.77
CA PHE A 68 15.47 -25.72 9.92
C PHE A 68 15.49 -26.86 10.92
N ALA A 69 15.61 -26.52 12.21
CA ALA A 69 15.58 -27.52 13.29
C ALA A 69 14.17 -28.13 13.45
N SER A 70 13.13 -27.39 13.12
CA SER A 70 11.74 -27.86 13.19
C SER A 70 10.82 -27.10 12.25
N GLY A 71 9.66 -27.70 11.94
CA GLY A 71 8.58 -27.03 11.21
C GLY A 71 8.10 -25.76 11.94
N GLN A 72 8.12 -25.75 13.27
CA GLN A 72 7.74 -24.58 14.07
C GLN A 72 8.68 -23.39 13.83
N GLN A 73 10.00 -23.64 13.71
CA GLN A 73 10.95 -22.58 13.38
C GLN A 73 10.67 -21.97 12.00
N CYS A 74 10.30 -22.82 11.03
CA CYS A 74 9.90 -22.37 9.69
C CYS A 74 8.61 -21.53 9.74
N ILE A 75 7.58 -21.98 10.47
CA ILE A 75 6.32 -21.25 10.63
C ILE A 75 6.54 -19.88 11.30
N LEU A 76 7.41 -19.80 12.32
CA LEU A 76 7.74 -18.53 12.98
C LEU A 76 8.37 -17.53 12.01
N LEU A 77 9.33 -17.96 11.20
CA LEU A 77 9.90 -17.11 10.15
C LEU A 77 8.82 -16.65 9.17
N LEU A 78 7.98 -17.56 8.68
CA LEU A 78 6.93 -17.24 7.71
C LEU A 78 5.91 -16.26 8.28
N ASN A 79 5.54 -16.37 9.55
CA ASN A 79 4.67 -15.40 10.21
C ASN A 79 5.29 -14.00 10.23
N ASN A 80 6.59 -13.89 10.54
CA ASN A 80 7.29 -12.59 10.54
C ASN A 80 7.37 -11.99 9.12
N LEU A 81 7.65 -12.82 8.12
CA LEU A 81 7.66 -12.40 6.71
C LEU A 81 6.27 -11.92 6.26
N ILE A 82 5.23 -12.70 6.55
CA ILE A 82 3.84 -12.33 6.23
C ILE A 82 3.45 -11.01 6.90
N SER A 83 3.83 -10.80 8.16
CA SER A 83 3.57 -9.55 8.87
C SER A 83 4.27 -8.37 8.19
N ALA A 84 5.58 -8.47 7.92
CA ALA A 84 6.34 -7.41 7.25
C ALA A 84 5.78 -7.10 5.86
N LEU A 85 5.53 -8.11 5.03
CA LEU A 85 4.99 -7.95 3.68
C LEU A 85 3.56 -7.36 3.69
N SER A 86 2.73 -7.77 4.65
CA SER A 86 1.37 -7.23 4.80
C SER A 86 1.39 -5.75 5.20
N ASN A 87 2.29 -5.38 6.11
CA ASN A 87 2.48 -3.98 6.51
C ASN A 87 3.01 -3.14 5.35
N GLY A 88 4.01 -3.64 4.61
CA GLY A 88 4.56 -2.96 3.43
C GLY A 88 3.51 -2.71 2.35
N ARG A 89 2.71 -3.73 2.00
CA ARG A 89 1.55 -3.57 1.10
C ARG A 89 0.53 -2.58 1.65
N GLY A 90 0.23 -2.67 2.95
CA GLY A 90 -0.72 -1.80 3.65
C GLY A 90 -0.36 -0.31 3.54
N CYS A 91 0.92 0.03 3.57
CA CYS A 91 1.40 1.40 3.39
C CYS A 91 0.96 2.02 2.05
N MET A 92 0.89 1.24 0.98
CA MET A 92 0.51 1.72 -0.35
C MET A 92 -1.01 1.67 -0.58
N VAL A 93 -1.68 0.64 -0.06
CA VAL A 93 -3.12 0.43 -0.29
C VAL A 93 -3.98 1.34 0.58
N ILE A 94 -3.55 1.69 1.80
CA ILE A 94 -4.36 2.45 2.75
C ILE A 94 -3.69 3.81 3.03
N PRO A 95 -4.29 4.93 2.57
CA PRO A 95 -3.79 6.26 2.89
C PRO A 95 -3.88 6.55 4.40
N LYS A 96 -2.80 7.09 4.96
CA LYS A 96 -2.79 7.58 6.35
C LYS A 96 -3.62 8.86 6.46
N ARG A 97 -4.53 8.94 7.43
CA ARG A 97 -5.27 10.18 7.74
C ARG A 97 -4.31 11.19 8.38
N LYS A 98 -4.37 12.44 7.92
CA LYS A 98 -3.67 13.59 8.51
C LYS A 98 -4.69 14.67 8.82
N THR A 99 -4.51 15.38 9.93
CA THR A 99 -5.33 16.56 10.21
C THR A 99 -4.89 17.72 9.30
N ILE A 100 -5.74 18.73 9.14
CA ILE A 100 -5.37 19.92 8.37
C ILE A 100 -4.19 20.65 9.00
N ASP A 101 -4.12 20.71 10.32
CA ASP A 101 -2.98 21.28 11.04
C ASP A 101 -1.68 20.53 10.75
N ASP A 102 -1.72 19.20 10.71
CA ASP A 102 -0.54 18.38 10.34
C ASP A 102 -0.08 18.67 8.92
N LEU A 103 -1.03 18.81 7.98
CA LEU A 103 -0.72 19.13 6.58
C LEU A 103 -0.05 20.50 6.46
N ARG A 104 -0.64 21.55 7.06
CA ARG A 104 -0.11 22.92 7.00
C ARG A 104 1.26 23.07 7.65
N ARG A 105 1.55 22.28 8.69
CA ARG A 105 2.84 22.31 9.39
C ARG A 105 3.91 21.42 8.76
N SER A 106 3.53 20.57 7.80
CA SER A 106 4.44 19.61 7.18
C SER A 106 5.58 20.31 6.44
N ILE A 107 6.77 19.71 6.49
CA ILE A 107 7.95 20.19 5.76
C ILE A 107 7.67 20.25 4.25
N ASN A 108 6.91 19.29 3.74
CA ASN A 108 6.48 19.18 2.36
C ASN A 108 5.66 20.40 1.89
N VAL A 109 4.72 20.89 2.69
CA VAL A 109 3.95 22.10 2.34
C VAL A 109 4.81 23.36 2.42
N LYS A 110 5.77 23.41 3.36
CA LYS A 110 6.72 24.52 3.49
C LYS A 110 7.73 24.59 2.35
N ALA A 111 7.99 23.47 1.68
CA ALA A 111 8.87 23.37 0.52
C ALA A 111 8.24 23.92 -0.78
N LEU A 112 6.95 24.24 -0.78
CA LEU A 112 6.26 24.80 -1.94
C LEU A 112 6.68 26.25 -2.20
N ASN A 113 6.92 26.59 -3.46
CA ASN A 113 7.32 27.92 -3.87
C ASN A 113 6.50 28.40 -5.10
N PRO A 114 5.80 29.55 -5.04
CA PRO A 114 5.56 30.37 -3.84
C PRO A 114 4.73 29.64 -2.76
N PRO A 115 4.80 30.07 -1.49
CA PRO A 115 4.01 29.49 -0.39
C PRO A 115 2.50 29.53 -0.66
N LEU A 116 1.77 28.56 -0.10
CA LEU A 116 0.31 28.51 -0.23
C LEU A 116 -0.40 29.63 0.54
N ALA A 117 -1.51 30.10 -0.01
CA ALA A 117 -2.47 30.93 0.71
C ALA A 117 -3.02 30.22 1.97
N PRO A 118 -3.31 30.93 3.07
CA PRO A 118 -3.72 30.32 4.33
C PRO A 118 -5.08 29.60 4.26
N GLU A 119 -5.89 29.88 3.25
CA GLU A 119 -7.18 29.24 2.97
C GLU A 119 -7.02 27.94 2.16
N VAL A 120 -5.80 27.54 1.81
CA VAL A 120 -5.53 26.35 1.01
C VAL A 120 -4.58 25.42 1.76
N ALA A 121 -4.93 24.14 1.79
CA ALA A 121 -4.02 23.07 2.17
C ALA A 121 -3.96 22.03 1.05
N VAL A 122 -2.80 21.40 0.86
CA VAL A 122 -2.61 20.35 -0.16
C VAL A 122 -1.92 19.13 0.42
N SER A 123 -2.12 17.98 -0.21
CA SER A 123 -1.40 16.76 0.13
C SER A 123 -1.19 15.88 -1.10
N PHE A 124 -0.04 15.20 -1.14
CA PHE A 124 0.17 14.04 -1.99
C PHE A 124 0.17 12.77 -1.13
N TYR A 125 -0.52 11.73 -1.60
CA TYR A 125 -0.53 10.40 -0.99
C TYR A 125 -0.71 9.31 -2.03
N VAL A 126 -0.32 8.09 -1.66
CA VAL A 126 -0.52 6.89 -2.49
C VAL A 126 -1.82 6.21 -2.07
N HIS A 127 -2.62 5.78 -3.05
CA HIS A 127 -3.80 4.96 -2.85
C HIS A 127 -3.80 3.82 -3.87
N ALA A 128 -3.38 2.63 -3.41
CA ALA A 128 -3.15 1.47 -4.25
C ALA A 128 -2.23 1.81 -5.44
N THR A 129 -2.74 1.76 -6.67
CA THR A 129 -1.96 2.00 -7.89
C THR A 129 -1.89 3.47 -8.30
N LYS A 130 -2.45 4.38 -7.48
CA LYS A 130 -2.58 5.79 -7.82
C LYS A 130 -1.74 6.69 -6.93
N LEU A 131 -1.12 7.69 -7.55
CA LEU A 131 -0.68 8.90 -6.86
C LEU A 131 -1.86 9.88 -6.84
N VAL A 132 -2.22 10.34 -5.65
CA VAL A 132 -3.34 11.25 -5.44
C VAL A 132 -2.84 12.59 -4.93
N PHE A 133 -3.26 13.65 -5.59
CA PHE A 133 -3.16 15.02 -5.13
C PHE A 133 -4.51 15.44 -4.56
N ALA A 134 -4.55 15.83 -3.28
CA ALA A 134 -5.74 16.39 -2.66
C ALA A 134 -5.52 17.85 -2.29
N LEU A 135 -6.55 18.65 -2.53
CA LEU A 135 -6.62 20.05 -2.22
C LEU A 135 -7.80 20.29 -1.30
N TYR A 136 -7.59 21.10 -0.27
CA TYR A 136 -8.56 21.45 0.74
C TYR A 136 -8.68 22.97 0.78
N HIS A 137 -9.90 23.47 0.68
CA HIS A 137 -10.20 24.84 1.07
C HIS A 137 -10.53 24.85 2.55
N VAL A 138 -9.90 25.79 3.27
CA VAL A 138 -9.94 25.88 4.72
C VAL A 138 -10.44 27.27 5.09
N SER A 139 -11.39 27.32 6.01
CA SER A 139 -11.87 28.56 6.62
C SER A 139 -11.62 28.54 8.12
N THR A 140 -11.41 29.72 8.70
CA THR A 140 -11.35 29.92 10.15
C THR A 140 -12.56 30.76 10.55
N PRO A 141 -13.65 30.16 11.06
CA PRO A 141 -14.80 30.92 11.52
C PRO A 141 -14.40 31.87 12.65
N SER A 142 -14.86 33.12 12.63
CA SER A 142 -14.47 34.16 13.61
C SER A 142 -14.73 33.79 15.08
N HIS A 143 -15.60 32.81 15.34
CA HIS A 143 -15.97 32.38 16.69
C HIS A 143 -15.30 31.08 17.16
N LYS A 144 -14.48 30.45 16.32
CA LYS A 144 -13.76 29.21 16.68
C LYS A 144 -12.33 29.30 16.16
N HIS A 145 -11.34 29.15 17.04
CA HIS A 145 -9.94 28.94 16.65
C HIS A 145 -9.70 27.57 15.96
N ARG A 146 -10.73 26.95 15.39
CA ARG A 146 -10.68 25.64 14.77
C ARG A 146 -10.85 25.80 13.26
N LEU A 147 -9.89 25.26 12.53
CA LEU A 147 -9.94 25.19 11.07
C LEU A 147 -11.07 24.26 10.63
N GLU A 148 -11.86 24.70 9.65
CA GLU A 148 -12.92 23.89 9.05
C GLU A 148 -12.67 23.76 7.55
N ILE A 149 -12.75 22.52 7.05
CA ILE A 149 -12.62 22.22 5.62
C ILE A 149 -13.96 22.59 4.97
N THR A 150 -13.95 23.54 4.04
CA THR A 150 -15.16 23.93 3.30
C THR A 150 -15.35 23.05 2.08
N ASP A 151 -14.27 22.83 1.33
CA ASP A 151 -14.29 22.07 0.09
C ASP A 151 -13.06 21.17 -0.04
N ARG A 152 -13.23 20.07 -0.77
CA ARG A 152 -12.14 19.14 -1.10
C ARG A 152 -12.17 18.78 -2.58
N PHE A 153 -11.02 18.92 -3.22
CA PHE A 153 -10.79 18.50 -4.60
C PHE A 153 -9.69 17.46 -4.63
N GLN A 154 -9.76 16.53 -5.58
CA GLN A 154 -8.71 15.52 -5.77
C GLN A 154 -8.45 15.28 -7.24
N ALA A 155 -7.19 15.10 -7.58
CA ALA A 155 -6.72 14.61 -8.86
C ALA A 155 -5.90 13.34 -8.61
N GLU A 156 -6.02 12.37 -9.49
CA GLU A 156 -5.34 11.08 -9.35
C GLU A 156 -4.74 10.65 -10.68
N VAL A 157 -3.60 9.98 -10.60
CA VAL A 157 -2.94 9.38 -11.76
C VAL A 157 -2.46 7.99 -11.40
N SER A 158 -2.66 7.05 -12.31
CA SER A 158 -2.13 5.68 -12.16
C SER A 158 -0.63 5.70 -12.40
N VAL A 159 0.13 5.11 -11.48
CA VAL A 159 1.59 4.97 -11.58
C VAL A 159 1.88 3.50 -11.85
N PRO A 160 2.31 3.10 -13.06
CA PRO A 160 2.41 1.69 -13.45
C PRO A 160 3.23 0.85 -12.47
N TRP A 161 4.38 1.35 -12.04
CA TRP A 161 5.25 0.62 -11.12
C TRP A 161 4.67 0.45 -9.72
N PHE A 162 3.70 1.26 -9.27
CA PHE A 162 2.97 0.98 -8.03
C PHE A 162 2.19 -0.32 -8.13
N SER A 163 1.61 -0.60 -9.30
CA SER A 163 0.91 -1.86 -9.56
C SER A 163 1.86 -3.04 -9.46
N ASP A 164 3.03 -2.96 -10.10
CA ASP A 164 4.03 -4.01 -10.07
C ASP A 164 4.49 -4.30 -8.64
N VAL A 165 4.74 -3.26 -7.84
CA VAL A 165 5.11 -3.40 -6.43
C VAL A 165 4.03 -4.10 -5.61
N ILE A 166 2.76 -3.71 -5.78
CA ILE A 166 1.64 -4.32 -5.06
C ILE A 166 1.45 -5.80 -5.47
N VAL A 167 1.63 -6.10 -6.76
CA VAL A 167 1.60 -7.48 -7.28
C VAL A 167 2.73 -8.31 -6.67
N MET A 168 3.95 -7.78 -6.62
CA MET A 168 5.09 -8.46 -5.98
C MET A 168 4.87 -8.72 -4.49
N PHE A 169 4.36 -7.73 -3.74
CA PHE A 169 3.97 -7.95 -2.34
C PHE A 169 2.92 -9.06 -2.20
N THR A 170 1.92 -9.07 -3.08
CA THR A 170 0.83 -10.05 -3.04
C THR A 170 1.32 -11.44 -3.39
N ALA A 171 2.18 -11.58 -4.40
CA ALA A 171 2.78 -12.85 -4.77
C ALA A 171 3.67 -13.40 -3.64
N ALA A 172 4.51 -12.56 -3.03
CA ALA A 172 5.35 -12.96 -1.90
C ALA A 172 4.52 -13.41 -0.68
N LEU A 173 3.42 -12.70 -0.37
CA LEU A 173 2.47 -13.09 0.67
C LEU A 173 1.84 -14.45 0.40
N GLN A 174 1.36 -14.67 -0.83
CA GLN A 174 0.76 -15.94 -1.23
C GLN A 174 1.76 -17.09 -1.12
N GLN A 175 3.00 -16.90 -1.56
CA GLN A 175 4.05 -17.91 -1.43
C GLN A 175 4.37 -18.24 0.04
N CYS A 176 4.49 -17.22 0.89
CA CYS A 176 4.73 -17.44 2.32
C CYS A 176 3.57 -18.20 2.98
N GLN A 177 2.33 -17.84 2.65
CA GLN A 177 1.14 -18.50 3.18
C GLN A 177 1.04 -19.95 2.71
N GLN A 178 1.23 -20.21 1.41
CA GLN A 178 1.21 -21.57 0.86
C GLN A 178 2.27 -22.47 1.50
N LEU A 179 3.49 -21.95 1.73
CA LEU A 179 4.53 -22.70 2.40
C LEU A 179 4.16 -22.99 3.87
N LYS A 180 3.60 -22.00 4.58
CA LYS A 180 3.14 -22.15 5.96
C LYS A 180 2.05 -23.22 6.07
N ASP A 181 1.09 -23.22 5.15
CA ASP A 181 0.00 -24.21 5.13
C ASP A 181 0.55 -25.62 4.94
N LYS A 182 1.47 -25.82 3.96
CA LYS A 182 2.12 -27.11 3.73
C LYS A 182 2.88 -27.61 4.96
N VAL A 183 3.72 -26.76 5.57
CA VAL A 183 4.49 -27.12 6.78
C VAL A 183 3.55 -27.49 7.94
N SER A 184 2.44 -26.77 8.09
CA SER A 184 1.47 -27.02 9.16
C SER A 184 0.77 -28.37 8.98
N VAL A 185 0.41 -28.73 7.74
CA VAL A 185 -0.18 -30.04 7.42
C VAL A 185 0.82 -31.17 7.73
N PHE A 186 2.07 -31.06 7.29
CA PHE A 186 3.07 -32.09 7.55
C PHE A 186 3.38 -32.27 9.05
N ALA A 187 3.37 -31.19 9.83
CA ALA A 187 3.55 -31.27 11.28
C ALA A 187 2.44 -32.11 11.95
N GLN A 188 1.18 -31.95 11.51
CA GLN A 188 0.04 -32.71 12.03
C GLN A 188 0.15 -34.22 11.74
N TYR A 189 0.63 -34.61 10.55
CA TYR A 189 0.83 -36.02 10.20
C TYR A 189 1.94 -36.70 11.01
N ARG A 190 2.96 -35.96 11.44
CA ARG A 190 4.07 -36.51 12.22
C ARG A 190 3.67 -36.84 13.66
N ASP A 191 2.74 -36.07 14.22
CA ASP A 191 2.30 -36.20 15.61
C ASP A 191 1.01 -37.06 15.74
N ALA A 192 0.48 -37.58 14.63
CA ALA A 192 -0.68 -38.46 14.63
C ALA A 192 -0.31 -39.89 15.09
N PRO A 193 -1.08 -40.53 15.98
CA PRO A 193 -0.85 -41.91 16.38
C PRO A 193 -1.00 -42.87 15.18
N PRO A 194 -0.23 -43.97 15.15
CA PRO A 194 -0.17 -44.90 14.01
C PRO A 194 -1.53 -45.45 13.56
N ASP A 195 -2.53 -45.51 14.46
CA ASP A 195 -3.86 -46.09 14.20
C ASP A 195 -4.80 -45.18 13.38
N THR A 196 -4.43 -43.93 13.09
CA THR A 196 -5.26 -43.04 12.26
C THR A 196 -4.92 -43.05 10.77
N LEU A 197 -3.88 -43.78 10.35
CA LEU A 197 -3.49 -43.93 8.95
C LEU A 197 -4.20 -45.15 8.35
N VAL A 198 -5.50 -45.02 8.03
CA VAL A 198 -6.19 -46.02 7.22
C VAL A 198 -5.58 -45.97 5.80
N PRO A 199 -4.98 -47.05 5.27
CA PRO A 199 -4.58 -47.10 3.88
C PRO A 199 -5.85 -46.99 3.04
N ARG A 200 -5.88 -46.05 2.09
CA ARG A 200 -6.89 -46.11 1.02
C ARG A 200 -6.72 -47.45 0.32
N THR A 201 -7.65 -48.36 0.59
CA THR A 201 -7.73 -49.63 -0.10
C THR A 201 -8.32 -49.33 -1.48
N ASP A 202 -7.45 -49.29 -2.47
CA ASP A 202 -7.86 -49.44 -3.86
C ASP A 202 -8.50 -50.82 -4.03
N LYS A 203 -9.83 -50.88 -3.96
CA LYS A 203 -10.61 -52.00 -4.48
C LYS A 203 -11.66 -51.48 -5.45
N GLN A 204 -11.30 -51.64 -6.72
CA GLN A 204 -12.12 -51.69 -7.92
C GLN A 204 -13.64 -51.88 -7.71
N GLN A 205 -14.42 -51.04 -8.37
CA GLN A 205 -15.62 -51.51 -9.07
C GLN A 205 -15.58 -51.03 -10.52
N ALA A 206 -15.17 -51.95 -11.39
CA ALA A 206 -15.62 -51.96 -12.77
C ALA A 206 -17.11 -52.35 -12.79
N LYS A 207 -17.96 -51.46 -13.29
CA LYS A 207 -19.23 -51.79 -13.96
C LYS A 207 -19.64 -50.57 -14.79
N GLY A 208 -19.58 -50.74 -16.10
CA GLY A 208 -19.89 -49.68 -17.04
C GLY A 208 -21.38 -49.37 -17.12
N THR A 209 -21.68 -48.16 -17.58
CA THR A 209 -22.81 -47.90 -18.48
C THR A 209 -22.46 -46.73 -19.38
N ASN A 210 -22.67 -46.99 -20.66
CA ASN A 210 -22.49 -46.12 -21.81
C ASN A 210 -23.55 -45.01 -21.77
N THR A 211 -23.16 -43.73 -21.80
CA THR A 211 -24.05 -42.67 -22.32
C THR A 211 -23.22 -41.58 -22.98
N LYS A 212 -23.40 -41.43 -24.30
CA LYS A 212 -22.95 -40.28 -25.08
C LYS A 212 -23.55 -39.00 -24.51
N GLN A 213 -22.74 -37.95 -24.37
CA GLN A 213 -23.23 -36.57 -24.40
C GLN A 213 -22.28 -35.73 -25.26
N GLU A 214 -22.86 -35.20 -26.34
CA GLU A 214 -22.27 -34.23 -27.25
C GLU A 214 -22.11 -32.88 -26.55
N VAL A 215 -20.99 -32.20 -26.81
CA VAL A 215 -20.75 -30.82 -26.38
C VAL A 215 -21.09 -29.91 -27.55
N ILE A 216 -22.19 -29.18 -27.42
CA ILE A 216 -22.53 -28.03 -28.25
C ILE A 216 -21.85 -26.81 -27.62
N ILE A 217 -20.99 -26.14 -28.37
CA ILE A 217 -20.44 -24.84 -28.01
C ILE A 217 -21.35 -23.78 -28.64
N VAL A 218 -21.88 -22.87 -27.82
CA VAL A 218 -22.42 -21.57 -28.24
C VAL A 218 -21.60 -20.49 -27.56
#